data_AF-A0A529AQP8-F1
#
_entry.id   AF-A0A529AQP8-F1
#
_cell.length_a   1.000
_cell.length_b   1.000
_cell.length_c   1.000
_cell.angle_alpha   90.00
_cell.angle_beta   90.00
_cell.angle_gamma   90.00
#
_symmetry.space_group_name_H-M   'P 1'
#
loop_
_entity.id
_entity.type
_entity.pdbx_description
1 polymer ?
#
loop_
_entity_poly.entity_id
_entity_poly.type
_entity_poly.pdbx_seq_one_letter_code
_entity_poly.pdbx_strand_id
1 'polypeptide(L)' 'MDHIVTLDSRQEAALQTIADQFIAQHKGDAVKALKEMIVLNGHLQERLGAVEGRRRARD' A
#
# COMPACT_ATOMS: atom_id res chain seq x y z
N MET A 1 -9.28 11.75 1.12
CA MET A 1 -7.95 11.60 1.76
C MET A 1 -8.16 11.43 3.26
N ASP A 2 -9.13 10.61 3.66
CA ASP A 2 -9.85 10.84 4.93
C ASP A 2 -9.34 9.96 6.08
N HIS A 3 -8.25 9.22 5.83
CA HIS A 3 -7.65 8.29 6.79
C HIS A 3 -6.13 8.42 6.73
N ILE A 4 -5.60 9.55 7.20
CA ILE A 4 -4.17 9.64 7.52
C ILE A 4 -3.97 8.84 8.81
N VAL A 5 -3.25 7.73 8.70
CA VAL A 5 -2.91 6.89 9.85
C VAL A 5 -1.68 7.48 10.52
N THR A 6 -1.80 7.89 11.78
CA THR A 6 -0.67 8.27 12.61
C THR A 6 -0.07 7.01 13.23
N LEU A 7 1.24 6.83 13.08
CA LEU A 7 1.98 5.70 13.63
C LEU A 7 2.74 6.14 14.89
N ASP A 8 2.82 5.25 15.89
CA ASP A 8 3.77 5.43 16.99
C ASP A 8 5.18 4.98 16.55
N SER A 9 6.21 5.33 17.33
CA SER A 9 7.61 5.04 16.96
C SER A 9 7.90 3.54 16.75
N ARG A 10 7.17 2.64 17.43
CA ARG A 10 7.34 1.20 17.24
C ARG A 10 6.72 0.75 15.92
N GLN A 11 5.56 1.30 15.58
CA GLN A 11 4.89 1.05 14.30
C GLN A 11 5.70 1.61 13.13
N GLU A 12 6.29 2.81 13.28
CA GLU A 12 7.20 3.38 12.30
C GLU A 12 8.43 2.49 12.08
N ALA A 13 9.07 2.00 13.14
CA ALA A 13 10.22 1.10 13.02
C ALA A 13 9.88 -0.23 12.34
N ALA A 14 8.70 -0.78 12.62
CA ALA A 14 8.21 -1.98 11.96
C ALA A 14 7.95 -1.72 10.47
N LEU A 15 7.32 -0.58 10.13
CA LEU A 15 7.07 -0.18 8.74
C LEU A 15 8.38 0.03 7.99
N GLN A 16 9.37 0.67 8.61
CA GLN A 16 10.70 0.87 8.03
C GLN A 16 11.38 -0.47 7.72
N THR A 17 11.31 -1.43 8.64
CA THR A 17 11.88 -2.78 8.42
C THR A 17 11.27 -3.46 7.20
N ILE A 18 9.95 -3.34 7.02
CA ILE A 18 9.26 -3.90 5.85
C ILE A 18 9.66 -3.14 4.58
N ALA A 19 9.76 -1.82 4.63
CA ALA A 19 10.19 -1.00 3.50
C ALA A 19 11.60 -1.38 3.03
N ASP A 20 12.55 -1.57 3.97
CA ASP A 20 13.91 -1.97 3.67
C ASP A 20 13.97 -3.35 3.00
N GLN A 21 13.19 -4.32 3.50
CA GLN A 21 13.08 -5.65 2.90
C GLN A 21 12.48 -5.59 1.49
N PHE A 22 11.48 -4.74 1.28
CA PHE A 22 10.87 -4.55 -0.03
C PHE A 22 11.87 -3.94 -1.02
N ILE A 23 12.59 -2.90 -0.63
CA ILE A 23 13.65 -2.28 -1.45
C ILE A 23 14.76 -3.28 -1.78
N ALA A 24 15.12 -4.16 -0.84
CA ALA A 24 16.11 -5.21 -1.07
C ALA A 24 15.68 -6.20 -2.18
N GLN A 25 14.38 -6.51 -2.30
CA GLN A 25 13.84 -7.32 -3.39
C GLN A 25 14.03 -6.64 -4.77
N HIS A 26 14.06 -5.31 -4.79
CA HIS A 26 14.35 -4.51 -5.97
C HIS A 26 15.85 -4.17 -6.12
N LYS A 27 16.74 -4.95 -5.48
CA LYS A 27 18.21 -4.78 -5.54
C LYS A 27 18.68 -3.40 -5.06
N GLY A 28 17.95 -2.78 -4.14
CA GLY A 28 18.27 -1.45 -3.62
C GLY A 28 17.71 -0.29 -4.44
N ASP A 29 17.01 -0.55 -5.56
CA ASP A 29 16.38 0.52 -6.35
C ASP A 29 15.06 0.97 -5.71
N ALA A 30 15.15 1.93 -4.80
CA ALA A 30 14.00 2.48 -4.09
C ALA A 30 12.99 3.16 -5.01
N VAL A 31 13.43 3.78 -6.12
CA VAL A 31 12.54 4.46 -7.07
C VAL A 31 11.72 3.44 -7.85
N LYS A 32 12.34 2.34 -8.27
CA LYS A 32 11.63 1.23 -8.91
C LYS A 32 10.63 0.58 -7.95
N ALA A 33 11.06 0.27 -6.73
CA ALA A 33 10.20 -0.29 -5.69
C ALA A 33 8.96 0.59 -5.45
N LEU A 34 9.16 1.90 -5.28
CA LEU A 34 8.07 2.86 -5.08
C LEU A 34 7.08 2.88 -6.26
N LYS A 35 7.57 2.87 -7.51
CA LYS A 35 6.71 2.85 -8.70
C LYS A 35 5.83 1.60 -8.74
N GLU A 36 6.41 0.43 -8.47
CA GLU A 36 5.66 -0.82 -8.45
C GLU A 36 4.61 -0.85 -7.33
N MET A 37 4.94 -0.34 -6.13
CA MET A 37 3.98 -0.21 -5.04
C MET A 37 2.80 0.71 -5.39
N ILE A 38 3.05 1.85 -6.05
CA ILE A 38 2.00 2.78 -6.48
C ILE A 38 1.05 2.10 -7.47
N VAL A 39 1.58 1.39 -8.46
CA VAL A 39 0.76 0.66 -9.45
C VAL A 39 -0.06 -0.43 -8.77
N LEU A 40 0.55 -1.22 -7.88
CA LEU A 40 -0.15 -2.25 -7.11
C LEU A 40 -1.30 -1.65 -6.29
N ASN A 41 -1.03 -0.54 -5.58
CA ASN A 41 -2.05 0.15 -4.78
C ASN A 41 -3.21 0.65 -5.65
N GLY A 42 -2.94 1.17 -6.84
CA GLY A 42 -3.98 1.55 -7.81
C GLY A 42 -4.89 0.37 -8.17
N HIS A 43 -4.32 -0.77 -8.55
CA HIS A 43 -5.10 -1.96 -8.87
C HIS A 43 -5.88 -2.53 -7.68
N LEU A 44 -5.32 -2.46 -6.47
CA LEU A 44 -6.03 -2.86 -5.27
C LEU A 44 -7.22 -1.93 -4.99
N GLN A 45 -7.06 -0.62 -5.18
CA GLN A 45 -8.16 0.34 -5.06
C GLN A 45 -9.26 0.09 -6.10
N GLU A 46 -8.91 -0.19 -7.35
CA GLU A 46 -9.88 -0.56 -8.40
C GLU A 46 -10.68 -1.81 -8.01
N ARG A 47 -9.99 -2.84 -7.52
CA ARG A 47 -10.62 -4.09 -7.07
C ARG A 47 -11.52 -3.89 -5.86
N LEU A 48 -11.09 -3.08 -4.88
CA LEU A 48 -11.90 -2.72 -3.72
C LEU A 48 -13.15 -1.97 -4.15
N GLY A 49 -13.02 -0.96 -5.01
CA GLY A 49 -14.15 -0.21 -5.55
C GLY A 49 -15.16 -1.11 -6.27
N ALA A 50 -14.68 -2.09 -7.05
CA ALA A 50 -15.55 -3.07 -7.71
C ALA A 50 -16.32 -3.97 -6.72
N VAL A 51 -15.69 -4.38 -5.62
CA VAL A 51 -16.34 -5.17 -4.56
C VAL A 51 -17.36 -4.33 -3.78
N GLU A 52 -17.02 -3.10 -3.41
CA GLU A 52 -17.92 -2.18 -2.73
C GLU A 52 -19.13 -1.82 -3.58
N GLY A 53 -18.94 -1.57 -4.89
CA GLY A 53 -20.03 -1.33 -5.84
C GLY A 53 -20.98 -2.51 -5.94
N ARG A 54 -20.45 -3.75 -5.93
CA ARG A 54 -21.28 -4.98 -5.88
C ARG A 54 -22.04 -5.13 -4.58
N ARG A 55 -21.47 -4.70 -3.45
CA ARG A 55 -22.15 -4.75 -2.15
C ARG A 55 -23.32 -3.77 -2.10
N ARG A 56 -23.10 -2.52 -2.52
CA ARG A 56 -24.16 -1.49 -2.58
C ARG A 56 -25.29 -1.79 -3.58
N ALA A 57 -25.03 -2.58 -4.62
CA ALA A 57 -26.06 -2.99 -5.58
C ALA A 57 -26.92 -4.18 -5.11
N ARG A 58 -26.55 -4.83 -4.00
CA ARG A 58 -27.27 -5.96 -3.39
C ARG A 58 -28.09 -5.57 -2.16
N ASP A 59 -27.85 -4.38 -1.62
CA ASP A 59 -28.62 -3.74 -0.54
C ASP A 59 -29.71 -2.84 -1.14
#